data_AF-A0A2C9A921-F1
#
_entry.id   AF-A0A2C9A921-F1
#
_cell.length_a   1.000
_cell.length_b   1.000
_cell.length_c   1.000
_cell.angle_alpha   90.00
_cell.angle_beta   90.00
_cell.angle_gamma   90.00
#
_symmetry.space_group_name_H-M   'P 1'
#
loop_
_entity.id
_entity.type
_entity.pdbx_description
1 polymer ?
#
loop_
_entity_poly.entity_id
_entity_poly.type
_entity_poly.pdbx_seq_one_letter_code
_entity_poly.pdbx_strand_id
1 'polypeptide(L)'
;MSLLDDGFARKIAAQRRAWDMTTEHGNKDRGPRQPAAPKMGVCDKCHKETMVRAFRSRQTDRMDGAASFGTVFKHYCEECAPKSRAQKDAEVPQLTNKQVKNLMRSAKKGLL
;
A
#
# COMPACT_ATOMS: atom_id res chain seq x y z
N MET A 1 29.28 42.97 -0.26
CA MET A 1 28.06 42.23 -0.62
C MET A 1 27.50 41.62 0.66
N SER A 2 26.43 42.19 1.19
CA SER A 2 25.82 41.79 2.46
C SER A 2 25.08 40.45 2.30
N LEU A 3 25.27 39.54 3.26
CA LEU A 3 24.71 38.18 3.34
C LEU A 3 23.17 38.11 3.46
N LEU A 4 22.46 39.20 3.18
CA LEU A 4 21.01 39.35 3.31
C LEU A 4 20.47 40.10 2.09
N ASP A 5 20.79 39.62 0.89
CA ASP A 5 20.17 40.15 -0.32
C ASP A 5 18.65 39.97 -0.24
N ASP A 6 17.92 41.09 -0.26
CA ASP A 6 16.45 41.13 -0.24
C ASP A 6 15.83 40.21 -1.29
N GLY A 7 16.52 40.00 -2.42
CA GLY A 7 16.09 39.08 -3.47
C GLY A 7 16.04 37.62 -3.01
N PHE A 8 16.96 37.17 -2.16
CA PHE A 8 16.99 35.81 -1.63
C PHE A 8 15.86 35.59 -0.62
N ALA A 9 15.68 36.53 0.30
CA ALA A 9 14.57 36.50 1.26
C ALA A 9 13.19 36.50 0.57
N ARG A 10 13.04 37.30 -0.50
CA ARG A 10 11.81 37.33 -1.31
C ARG A 10 11.53 36.00 -2.02
N LYS A 11 12.57 35.32 -2.54
CA LYS A 11 12.41 34.01 -3.18
C LYS A 11 12.00 32.92 -2.19
N ILE A 12 12.62 32.89 -1.01
CA ILE A 12 12.23 31.94 0.05
C ILE A 12 10.79 32.20 0.52
N ALA A 13 10.43 33.47 0.74
CA ALA A 13 9.07 33.83 1.12
C ALA A 13 8.03 33.44 0.06
N ALA A 14 8.35 33.61 -1.22
CA ALA A 14 7.48 33.20 -2.32
C ALA A 14 7.33 31.67 -2.40
N GLN A 15 8.43 30.91 -2.26
CA GLN A 15 8.39 29.45 -2.23
C GLN A 15 7.59 28.91 -1.05
N ARG A 16 7.75 29.50 0.15
CA ARG A 16 6.97 29.10 1.32
C ARG A 16 5.47 29.31 1.12
N ARG A 17 5.06 30.47 0.60
CA ARG A 17 3.64 30.74 0.28
C ARG A 17 3.09 29.78 -0.76
N ALA A 18 3.86 29.45 -1.79
CA ALA A 18 3.45 28.47 -2.80
C ALA A 18 3.25 27.08 -2.16
N TRP A 19 4.14 26.68 -1.25
CA TRP A 19 4.03 25.42 -0.53
C TRP A 19 2.77 25.38 0.35
N ASP A 20 2.53 26.43 1.13
CA ASP A 20 1.36 26.56 2.01
C ASP A 20 0.04 26.44 1.21
N MET A 21 -0.07 27.15 0.07
CA MET A 21 -1.22 27.08 -0.83
C MET A 21 -1.44 25.68 -1.43
N THR A 22 -0.36 24.92 -1.71
CA THR A 22 -0.50 23.54 -2.21
C THR A 22 -0.88 22.54 -1.13
N THR A 23 -0.44 22.76 0.11
CA THR A 23 -0.79 21.89 1.25
C THR A 23 -2.25 22.03 1.68
N GLU A 24 -2.81 23.24 1.61
CA GLU A 24 -4.24 23.48 1.91
C GLU A 24 -5.18 22.77 0.92
N HIS A 25 -4.74 22.58 -0.33
CA HIS A 25 -5.49 21.80 -1.32
C HIS A 25 -5.16 20.30 -1.32
N GLY A 26 -4.03 19.88 -0.73
CA GLY A 26 -3.58 18.50 -0.70
C GLY A 26 -4.28 17.61 0.33
N ASN A 27 -4.76 18.20 1.43
CA ASN A 27 -5.44 17.51 2.53
C ASN A 27 -6.98 17.70 2.50
N LYS A 28 -7.59 17.68 1.31
CA LYS A 28 -9.02 17.35 1.28
C LYS A 28 -9.17 15.92 1.77
N ASP A 29 -9.67 15.77 2.99
CA ASP A 29 -10.10 14.52 3.61
C ASP A 29 -10.84 13.68 2.58
N ARG A 30 -10.12 12.77 1.94
CA ARG A 30 -10.73 11.69 1.20
C ARG A 30 -11.30 10.79 2.29
N GLY A 31 -12.55 11.04 2.66
CA GLY A 31 -13.29 10.25 3.62
C GLY A 31 -13.16 8.75 3.34
N PRO A 32 -13.54 7.88 4.30
CA PRO A 32 -13.30 6.45 4.22
C PRO A 32 -13.77 5.93 2.85
N ARG A 33 -12.80 5.50 2.04
CA ARG A 33 -13.01 5.14 0.63
C ARG A 33 -13.99 3.97 0.61
N GLN A 34 -15.26 4.23 0.27
CA GLN A 34 -16.26 3.18 0.25
C GLN A 34 -15.86 2.13 -0.80
N PRO A 35 -15.96 0.83 -0.47
CA PRO A 35 -15.65 -0.22 -1.42
C PRO A 35 -16.61 -0.11 -2.61
N ALA A 36 -16.06 -0.17 -3.83
CA ALA A 36 -16.87 -0.07 -5.05
C ALA A 36 -17.96 -1.16 -5.05
N ALA A 37 -19.17 -0.79 -5.48
CA ALA A 37 -20.27 -1.73 -5.62
C ALA A 37 -19.87 -2.90 -6.54
N PRO A 38 -20.21 -4.16 -6.17
CA PRO A 38 -19.91 -5.32 -7.00
C PRO A 38 -20.64 -5.19 -8.34
N LYS A 39 -19.93 -5.45 -9.43
CA LYS A 39 -20.49 -5.48 -10.79
C LYS A 39 -20.39 -6.91 -11.32
N MET A 40 -21.34 -7.32 -12.16
CA MET A 40 -21.20 -8.56 -12.90
C MET A 40 -20.03 -8.45 -13.87
N GLY A 41 -19.12 -9.42 -13.85
CA GLY A 41 -17.94 -9.41 -14.70
C GLY A 41 -17.15 -10.72 -14.61
N VAL A 42 -16.11 -10.82 -15.44
CA VAL A 42 -15.20 -11.95 -15.44
C VAL A 42 -14.14 -11.74 -14.36
N CYS A 43 -13.90 -12.75 -13.52
CA CYS A 43 -12.81 -12.73 -12.55
C CYS A 43 -11.46 -12.99 -13.24
N ASP A 44 -10.45 -12.15 -13.00
CA ASP A 44 -9.12 -12.27 -13.60
C ASP A 44 -8.34 -13.51 -13.15
N LYS A 45 -8.78 -14.20 -12.09
CA LYS A 45 -8.09 -15.36 -11.52
C LYS A 45 -8.73 -16.69 -11.93
N CYS A 46 -10.05 -16.78 -11.86
CA CYS A 46 -10.78 -18.02 -12.15
C CYS A 46 -11.50 -17.99 -13.50
N HIS A 47 -11.49 -16.85 -14.20
CA HIS A 47 -12.12 -16.64 -15.51
C HIS A 47 -13.62 -16.99 -15.56
N LYS A 48 -14.30 -17.04 -14.41
CA LYS A 48 -15.74 -17.25 -14.31
C LYS A 48 -16.47 -15.91 -14.25
N GLU A 49 -17.62 -15.85 -14.92
CA GLU A 49 -18.56 -14.74 -14.83
C GLU A 49 -19.28 -14.77 -13.48
N THR A 50 -18.97 -13.82 -12.61
CA THR A 50 -19.48 -13.75 -11.24
C THR A 50 -19.64 -12.29 -10.81
N MET A 51 -20.13 -12.06 -9.59
CA MET A 51 -20.05 -10.74 -8.98
C MET A 51 -18.61 -10.43 -8.61
N VAL A 52 -18.06 -9.39 -9.23
CA VAL A 52 -16.65 -9.04 -9.16
C VAL A 52 -16.47 -7.65 -8.55
N ARG A 53 -15.45 -7.52 -7.69
CA ARG A 53 -15.01 -6.26 -7.11
C ARG A 53 -13.67 -5.83 -7.69
N ALA A 54 -13.47 -4.51 -7.82
CA ALA A 54 -12.21 -3.94 -8.28
C ALA A 54 -11.23 -3.80 -7.11
N PHE A 55 -10.07 -4.42 -7.25
CA PHE A 55 -8.96 -4.36 -6.30
C PHE A 55 -7.78 -3.64 -6.93
N ARG A 56 -7.14 -2.74 -6.16
CA ARG A 56 -5.94 -2.03 -6.60
C ARG A 56 -4.70 -2.80 -6.16
N SER A 57 -3.94 -3.31 -7.12
CA SER A 57 -2.61 -3.89 -6.88
C SER A 57 -1.51 -2.92 -7.27
N ARG A 58 -0.47 -2.81 -6.45
CA ARG A 58 0.77 -2.14 -6.83
C ARG A 58 1.61 -3.14 -7.62
N GLN A 59 1.99 -2.76 -8.82
CA GLN A 59 2.88 -3.54 -9.67
C GLN A 59 4.23 -2.83 -9.70
N THR A 60 5.28 -3.57 -9.38
CA THR A 60 6.66 -3.08 -9.37
C THR A 60 7.45 -3.95 -10.32
N ASP A 61 7.55 -3.53 -11.57
CA ASP A 61 8.29 -4.26 -12.58
C ASP A 61 9.69 -3.65 -12.68
N ARG A 62 10.70 -4.51 -12.56
CA ARG A 62 12.11 -4.16 -12.74
C ARG A 62 12.57 -4.80 -14.04
N MET A 63 12.59 -4.03 -15.11
CA MET A 63 13.10 -4.45 -16.41
C MET A 63 14.21 -3.48 -16.83
N ASP A 64 15.29 -4.01 -17.39
CA ASP A 64 16.40 -3.25 -17.98
C ASP A 64 16.98 -2.13 -17.09
N GLY A 65 17.12 -2.42 -15.79
CA GLY A 65 17.71 -1.48 -14.83
C GLY A 65 16.80 -0.32 -14.40
N ALA A 66 15.58 -0.22 -14.94
CA ALA A 66 14.58 0.74 -14.53
C ALA A 66 13.52 0.08 -13.63
N ALA A 67 13.22 0.72 -12.50
CA ALA A 67 12.10 0.33 -11.65
C ALA A 67 10.86 1.13 -12.04
N SER A 68 9.86 0.45 -12.59
CA SER A 68 8.55 1.04 -12.89
C SER A 68 7.58 0.75 -11.74
N PHE A 69 6.86 1.79 -11.30
CA PHE A 69 5.88 1.69 -10.22
C PHE A 69 4.50 2.03 -10.79
N GLY A 70 3.73 0.98 -11.08
CA GLY A 70 2.37 1.08 -11.59
C GLY A 70 1.33 0.75 -10.53
N THR A 71 0.12 1.30 -10.69
CA THR A 71 -1.05 0.75 -9.98
C THR A 71 -2.05 0.22 -10.98
N VAL A 72 -2.30 -1.08 -10.91
CA VAL A 72 -3.23 -1.80 -11.80
C VAL A 72 -4.47 -2.17 -11.03
N PHE A 73 -5.63 -2.04 -11.67
CA PHE A 73 -6.90 -2.52 -11.16
C PHE A 73 -7.15 -3.94 -11.67
N LYS A 74 -7.44 -4.86 -10.76
CA LYS A 74 -7.79 -6.24 -11.06
C LYS A 74 -9.18 -6.56 -10.51
N HIS A 75 -9.89 -7.40 -11.23
CA HIS A 75 -11.28 -7.75 -10.99
C HIS A 75 -11.34 -9.17 -10.41
N TYR A 76 -11.68 -9.27 -9.12
CA TYR A 76 -11.79 -10.56 -8.42
C TYR A 76 -13.18 -10.84 -7.84
N CYS A 77 -13.60 -12.10 -7.93
CA CYS A 77 -14.74 -12.62 -7.17
C CYS A 77 -14.41 -12.71 -5.67
N GLU A 78 -15.44 -12.89 -4.84
CA GLU A 78 -15.29 -12.91 -3.37
C GLU A 78 -14.34 -14.01 -2.87
N GLU A 79 -14.31 -15.17 -3.54
CA GLU A 79 -13.40 -16.28 -3.20
C GLU A 79 -11.95 -16.01 -3.62
N CYS A 80 -11.76 -15.30 -4.74
CA CYS A 80 -10.44 -15.00 -5.28
C CYS A 80 -9.86 -13.69 -4.73
N ALA A 81 -10.65 -12.93 -3.99
CA ALA A 81 -10.26 -11.65 -3.45
C ALA A 81 -9.01 -11.78 -2.56
N PRO A 82 -8.03 -10.87 -2.69
CA PRO A 82 -6.86 -10.89 -1.82
C PRO A 82 -7.28 -10.63 -0.37
N LYS A 83 -7.06 -11.64 0.50
CA LYS A 83 -7.31 -11.52 1.95
C LYS A 83 -6.55 -10.34 2.52
N SER A 84 -7.21 -9.55 3.36
CA SER A 84 -6.57 -8.42 4.04
C SER A 84 -5.47 -8.92 4.99
N ARG A 85 -4.50 -8.06 5.34
CA ARG A 85 -3.46 -8.42 6.32
C ARG A 85 -4.08 -8.91 7.63
N ALA A 86 -5.09 -8.22 8.14
CA ALA A 86 -5.82 -8.62 9.35
C ALA A 86 -6.44 -10.03 9.24
N GLN A 87 -6.98 -10.40 8.07
CA GLN A 87 -7.51 -11.76 7.85
C GLN A 87 -6.39 -12.82 7.80
N LYS A 88 -5.26 -12.49 7.18
CA LYS A 88 -4.10 -13.40 7.15
C LYS A 88 -3.52 -13.61 8.55
N ASP A 89 -3.43 -12.55 9.34
CA ASP A 89 -2.92 -12.60 10.70
C ASP A 89 -3.86 -13.38 11.63
N ALA A 90 -5.17 -13.32 11.38
CA ALA A 90 -6.17 -14.14 12.09
C ALA A 90 -6.13 -15.63 11.72
N GLU A 91 -5.68 -15.97 10.51
CA GLU A 91 -5.50 -17.36 10.07
C GLU A 91 -4.21 -18.00 10.59
N VAL A 92 -3.28 -17.22 11.15
CA VAL A 92 -2.07 -17.78 11.77
C VAL A 92 -2.48 -18.46 13.08
N PRO A 93 -2.19 -19.77 13.25
CA PRO A 93 -2.42 -20.45 14.52
C PRO A 93 -1.64 -19.74 15.62
N GLN A 94 -2.33 -19.22 16.63
CA GLN A 94 -1.67 -18.61 17.77
C GLN A 94 -0.96 -19.71 18.57
N LEU A 95 0.36 -19.82 18.38
CA LEU A 95 1.19 -20.77 19.09
C LEU A 95 1.22 -20.43 20.58
N THR A 96 1.07 -21.45 21.42
CA THR A 96 1.20 -21.29 22.87
C THR A 96 2.65 -20.97 23.26
N ASN A 97 2.86 -20.26 24.36
CA ASN A 97 4.19 -19.88 24.86
C ASN A 97 5.16 -21.07 25.00
N LYS A 98 4.64 -22.27 25.27
CA LYS A 98 5.45 -23.51 25.35
C LYS A 98 5.93 -23.97 23.98
N GLN A 99 5.09 -23.89 22.94
CA GLN A 99 5.43 -24.25 21.57
C GLN A 99 6.47 -23.28 21.00
N VAL A 100 6.33 -21.98 21.26
CA VAL A 100 7.31 -20.96 20.84
C VAL A 100 8.68 -21.22 21.48
N LYS A 101 8.74 -21.52 22.79
CA LYS A 101 10.00 -21.83 23.49
C LYS A 101 10.69 -23.08 22.95
N ASN A 102 9.92 -24.12 22.60
CA ASN A 102 10.49 -25.33 22.01
C ASN A 102 11.04 -25.09 20.61
N LEU A 103 10.34 -24.29 19.81
CA LEU A 103 10.74 -23.94 18.44
C LEU A 103 12.03 -23.09 18.43
N MET A 104 12.15 -22.15 19.38
CA MET A 104 13.38 -21.37 19.56
C MET A 104 14.55 -22.24 20.04
N ARG A 105 14.29 -23.22 20.91
CA ARG A 105 15.34 -24.17 21.36
C ARG A 105 15.81 -25.08 20.23
N SER A 106 14.92 -25.56 19.37
CA SER A 106 15.30 -26.37 18.20
C SER A 106 16.08 -25.55 17.17
N ALA A 107 15.66 -24.31 16.90
CA ALA A 107 16.37 -23.41 16.01
C ALA A 107 17.80 -23.11 16.52
N LYS A 108 17.96 -22.87 17.83
CA LYS A 108 19.28 -22.65 18.45
C LYS A 108 20.19 -23.88 18.34
N LYS A 109 19.64 -25.09 18.38
CA LYS A 109 20.41 -26.34 18.22
C LYS A 109 20.88 -26.58 16.79
N GLY A 110 20.13 -26.14 15.77
CA GLY A 110 20.53 -26.30 14.36
C GLY A 110 21.53 -25.26 13.86
N LEU A 111 21.86 -24.26 14.69
CA LEU A 111 22.88 -23.23 14.41
C LEU A 111 24.26 -23.58 14.99
N LEU A 112 24.36 -24.66 15.78
CA LEU A 112 25.59 -25.25 16.30
C LEU A 112 26.01 -26.41 15.40
#